data_AF-A0A355CIF6-F1
#
_entry.id   AF-A0A355CIF6-F1
#
_cell.length_a   1.000
_cell.length_b   1.000
_cell.length_c   1.000
_cell.angle_alpha   90.00
_cell.angle_beta   90.00
_cell.angle_gamma   90.00
#
_symmetry.space_group_name_H-M   'P 1'
#
loop_
_entity.id
_entity.type
_entity.pdbx_description
1 polymer ?
#
loop_
_entity_poly.entity_id
_entity_poly.type
_entity_poly.pdbx_seq_one_letter_code
_entity_poly.pdbx_strand_id
1 'polypeptide(L)'
;MQSIALSDSHLLSIRSHAANTYPEECCGLLLGQVTGDVKTLVEVLPTKNAWSTEAEDHCPEQKVLTKQRRYAISPEDMLKGMKDGRDRNLEIIGIYHSHPDCAAVPSECDRTLAWPQYSYIIVSVRQGCSEDLRSWTLDSDSNFQAEEILTVEPTQIQK
;
A
#
# COMPACT_ATOMS: atom_id res chain seq x y z
N MET A 1 -15.15 11.35 6.98
CA MET A 1 -13.75 10.93 7.19
C MET A 1 -13.58 9.66 6.39
N GLN A 2 -12.54 9.58 5.57
CA GLN A 2 -12.29 8.36 4.79
C GLN A 2 -11.78 7.27 5.72
N SER A 3 -12.24 6.04 5.50
CA SER A 3 -11.84 4.88 6.28
C SER A 3 -11.61 3.69 5.35
N ILE A 4 -10.68 2.80 5.73
CA ILE A 4 -10.45 1.53 5.04
C ILE A 4 -10.83 0.36 5.95
N ALA A 5 -11.73 -0.49 5.47
CA ALA A 5 -12.16 -1.70 6.15
C ALA A 5 -11.34 -2.90 5.67
N LEU A 6 -10.75 -3.64 6.60
CA LEU A 6 -9.90 -4.80 6.30
C LEU A 6 -9.91 -5.82 7.44
N SER A 7 -9.63 -7.09 7.15
CA SER A 7 -9.62 -8.17 8.15
C SER A 7 -8.23 -8.41 8.74
N ASP A 8 -8.18 -9.18 9.82
CA ASP A 8 -6.91 -9.64 10.40
C ASP A 8 -6.07 -10.47 9.42
N SER A 9 -6.70 -11.21 8.51
CA SER A 9 -5.98 -11.94 7.46
C SER A 9 -5.29 -11.00 6.48
N HIS A 10 -5.90 -9.85 6.15
CA HIS A 10 -5.26 -8.82 5.32
C HIS A 10 -4.07 -8.19 6.05
N LEU A 11 -4.23 -7.83 7.32
CA LEU A 11 -3.14 -7.29 8.15
C LEU A 11 -1.97 -8.27 8.22
N LEU A 12 -2.25 -9.55 8.47
CA LEU A 12 -1.23 -10.58 8.56
C LEU A 12 -0.51 -10.78 7.23
N SER A 13 -1.23 -10.78 6.10
CA SER A 13 -0.65 -10.90 4.76
C SER A 13 0.32 -9.75 4.46
N ILE A 14 -0.13 -8.51 4.71
CA ILE A 14 0.67 -7.29 4.51
C ILE A 14 1.92 -7.32 5.40
N ARG A 15 1.77 -7.59 6.71
CA ARG A 15 2.89 -7.66 7.67
C ARG A 15 3.89 -8.76 7.33
N SER A 16 3.39 -9.93 6.96
CA SER A 16 4.26 -11.07 6.60
C SER A 16 5.04 -10.79 5.33
N HIS A 17 4.41 -10.16 4.33
CA HIS A 17 5.13 -9.75 3.12
C HIS A 17 6.22 -8.72 3.44
N ALA A 18 5.89 -7.70 4.25
CA ALA A 18 6.85 -6.67 4.67
C ALA A 18 8.06 -7.26 5.42
N ALA A 19 7.82 -8.18 6.36
CA ALA A 19 8.88 -8.84 7.12
C ALA A 19 9.77 -9.72 6.23
N ASN A 20 9.19 -10.46 5.28
CA ASN A 20 9.92 -11.37 4.39
C ASN A 20 10.74 -10.65 3.32
N THR A 21 10.38 -9.42 2.96
CA THR A 21 11.09 -8.63 1.95
C THR A 21 12.20 -7.78 2.55
N TYR A 22 12.25 -7.64 3.88
CA TYR A 22 13.35 -6.95 4.58
C TYR A 22 14.72 -7.54 4.17
N PRO A 23 15.74 -6.70 3.88
CA PRO A 23 15.82 -5.26 4.13
C PRO A 23 15.30 -4.35 3.00
N GLU A 24 14.71 -4.89 1.94
CA GLU A 24 14.11 -4.09 0.86
C GLU A 24 12.69 -3.63 1.23
N GLU A 25 12.21 -2.57 0.58
CA GLU A 25 10.81 -2.18 0.66
C GLU A 25 9.94 -3.20 -0.08
N CYS A 26 8.92 -3.72 0.59
CA CYS A 26 7.83 -4.45 -0.04
C CYS A 26 6.85 -3.47 -0.67
N CYS A 27 6.11 -3.93 -1.67
CA CYS A 27 4.96 -3.21 -2.20
C CYS A 27 3.86 -4.18 -2.66
N GLY A 28 2.64 -3.67 -2.79
CA GLY A 28 1.57 -4.43 -3.39
C GLY A 28 0.28 -3.63 -3.55
N LEU A 29 -0.69 -4.25 -4.20
CA LEU A 29 -1.98 -3.66 -4.53
C LEU A 29 -3.05 -4.09 -3.54
N LEU A 30 -3.98 -3.18 -3.28
CA LEU A 30 -5.16 -3.39 -2.47
C LEU A 30 -6.38 -3.44 -3.40
N LEU A 31 -6.97 -4.62 -3.57
CA LEU A 31 -8.18 -4.80 -4.37
C LEU A 31 -9.42 -4.81 -3.49
N GLY A 32 -10.40 -4.00 -3.84
CA GLY A 32 -11.58 -3.82 -3.01
C GLY A 32 -12.71 -3.12 -3.73
N GLN A 33 -13.62 -2.56 -2.94
CA GLN A 33 -14.75 -1.78 -3.42
C GLN A 33 -14.87 -0.50 -2.61
N VAL A 34 -15.24 0.60 -3.26
CA VAL A 34 -15.54 1.86 -2.58
C VAL A 34 -17.05 2.03 -2.44
N THR A 35 -17.54 2.21 -1.21
CA THR A 35 -18.96 2.50 -0.91
C THR A 35 -19.06 3.77 -0.08
N GLY A 36 -19.39 4.90 -0.73
CA GLY A 36 -19.37 6.22 -0.09
C GLY A 36 -17.96 6.59 0.35
N ASP A 37 -17.79 6.87 1.64
CA ASP A 37 -16.49 7.24 2.24
C ASP A 37 -15.68 6.02 2.76
N VAL A 38 -16.18 4.80 2.59
CA VAL A 38 -15.55 3.58 3.11
C VAL A 38 -15.01 2.72 1.96
N LYS A 39 -13.71 2.44 2.00
CA LYS A 39 -13.03 1.50 1.10
C LYS A 39 -12.98 0.13 1.77
N THR A 40 -13.59 -0.88 1.17
CA THR A 40 -13.59 -2.25 1.71
C THR A 40 -12.56 -3.08 0.97
N LEU A 41 -11.51 -3.50 1.67
CA LEU A 41 -10.48 -4.38 1.15
C LEU A 41 -11.02 -5.80 1.04
N VAL A 42 -10.94 -6.37 -0.16
CA VAL A 42 -11.37 -7.74 -0.47
C VAL A 42 -10.16 -8.65 -0.64
N GLU A 43 -9.08 -8.14 -1.23
CA GLU A 43 -7.86 -8.93 -1.45
C GLU A 43 -6.59 -8.07 -1.44
N VAL A 44 -5.53 -8.64 -0.86
CA VAL A 44 -4.17 -8.09 -0.92
C VAL A 44 -3.40 -8.82 -2.00
N LEU A 45 -2.83 -8.08 -2.95
CA LEU A 45 -1.96 -8.62 -4.00
C LEU A 45 -0.51 -8.18 -3.76
N PRO A 46 0.34 -9.03 -3.17
CA PRO A 46 1.79 -8.81 -3.11
C PRO A 46 2.40 -8.67 -4.49
N THR A 47 3.24 -7.65 -4.68
CA THR A 47 4.03 -7.47 -5.90
C THR A 47 5.52 -7.49 -5.56
N LYS A 48 6.36 -7.68 -6.58
CA LYS A 48 7.81 -7.55 -6.39
C LYS A 48 8.20 -6.08 -6.52
N ASN A 49 9.15 -5.65 -5.71
CA ASN A 49 9.76 -4.33 -5.87
C ASN A 49 10.55 -4.28 -7.18
N ALA A 50 9.96 -3.62 -8.18
CA ALA A 50 10.50 -3.46 -9.52
C ALA A 50 11.38 -2.20 -9.67
N TRP A 51 11.65 -1.49 -8.57
CA TRP A 51 12.48 -0.27 -8.61
C TRP A 51 13.90 -0.60 -9.09
N SER A 52 14.44 0.20 -10.02
CA SER A 52 15.82 0.11 -10.47
C SER A 52 16.45 1.49 -10.52
N THR A 53 17.78 1.56 -10.60
CA THR A 53 18.52 2.83 -10.73
C THR A 53 18.27 3.55 -12.05
N GLU A 54 17.69 2.88 -13.05
CA GLU A 54 17.29 3.50 -14.33
C GLU A 54 15.88 4.10 -14.29
N ALA A 55 15.09 3.79 -13.27
CA ALA A 55 13.82 4.46 -13.04
C ALA A 55 14.15 5.89 -12.57
N GLU A 56 14.05 6.87 -13.47
CA GLU A 56 14.26 8.28 -13.18
C GLU A 56 13.38 8.72 -12.00
N ASP A 57 14.00 8.98 -10.85
CA ASP A 57 13.29 9.34 -9.64
C ASP A 57 12.70 10.75 -9.76
N HIS A 58 11.39 10.84 -9.88
CA HIS A 58 10.63 12.09 -9.71
C HIS A 58 10.61 12.61 -8.25
N CYS A 59 11.53 12.13 -7.39
CA CYS A 59 11.58 12.51 -6.00
C CYS A 59 12.54 13.67 -5.76
N PRO A 60 12.08 14.76 -5.10
CA PRO A 60 12.89 15.95 -4.88
C PRO A 60 14.09 15.71 -3.95
N GLU A 61 14.08 14.62 -3.16
CA GLU A 61 15.18 14.25 -2.27
C GLU A 61 16.23 13.37 -2.96
N GLN A 62 17.45 13.91 -3.05
CA GLN A 62 18.66 13.26 -3.59
C GLN A 62 19.29 12.23 -2.63
N LYS A 63 18.52 11.62 -1.72
CA LYS A 63 19.02 10.63 -0.77
C LYS A 63 18.93 9.21 -1.34
N VAL A 64 20.05 8.50 -1.24
CA VAL A 64 20.25 7.04 -1.37
C VAL A 64 19.16 6.32 -2.19
N LEU A 65 19.36 6.30 -3.51
CA LEU A 65 18.48 5.60 -4.46
C LEU A 65 18.70 4.08 -4.33
N THR A 66 17.96 3.43 -3.43
CA THR A 66 18.07 1.99 -3.19
C THR A 66 16.70 1.36 -3.01
N LYS A 67 16.59 0.07 -3.32
CA LYS A 67 15.38 -0.74 -3.05
C LYS A 67 14.98 -0.81 -1.57
N GLN A 68 15.86 -0.39 -0.66
CA GLN A 68 15.57 -0.30 0.78
C GLN A 68 14.80 0.97 1.16
N ARG A 69 14.72 1.94 0.24
CA ARG A 69 14.13 3.27 0.47
C ARG A 69 13.11 3.66 -0.58
N ARG A 70 12.95 2.83 -1.61
CA ARG A 70 12.02 3.03 -2.70
C ARG A 70 11.41 1.73 -3.16
N TYR A 71 10.17 1.82 -3.55
CA TYR A 71 9.45 0.78 -4.25
C TYR A 71 8.94 1.26 -5.60
N ALA A 72 8.78 0.33 -6.53
CA ALA A 72 8.01 0.53 -7.74
C ALA A 72 7.20 -0.73 -8.01
N ILE A 73 5.94 -0.53 -8.39
CA ILE A 73 5.10 -1.62 -8.89
C ILE A 73 5.27 -1.65 -10.40
N SER A 74 5.57 -2.84 -10.95
CA SER A 74 5.75 -2.97 -12.40
C SER A 74 4.44 -2.61 -13.13
N PRO A 75 4.52 -2.01 -14.34
CA PRO A 75 3.32 -1.78 -15.15
C PRO A 75 2.53 -3.06 -15.43
N GLU A 76 3.24 -4.20 -15.54
CA GLU A 76 2.63 -5.52 -15.73
C GLU A 76 1.79 -5.94 -14.52
N ASP A 77 2.29 -5.75 -13.30
CA ASP A 77 1.55 -6.04 -12.07
C ASP A 77 0.35 -5.09 -11.88
N MET A 78 0.50 -3.81 -12.22
CA MET A 78 -0.60 -2.84 -12.24
C MET A 78 -1.70 -3.28 -13.22
N LEU A 79 -1.33 -3.63 -14.45
CA LEU A 79 -2.28 -4.10 -15.47
C LEU A 79 -2.96 -5.39 -15.05
N LYS A 80 -2.21 -6.32 -14.43
CA LYS A 80 -2.74 -7.57 -13.90
C LYS A 80 -3.75 -7.31 -12.78
N GLY A 81 -3.43 -6.43 -11.83
CA GLY A 81 -4.32 -6.03 -10.74
C GLY A 81 -5.60 -5.36 -11.27
N MET A 82 -5.48 -4.45 -12.23
CA MET A 82 -6.65 -3.82 -12.87
C MET A 82 -7.53 -4.83 -13.62
N LYS A 83 -6.91 -5.80 -14.30
CA LYS A 83 -7.64 -6.84 -15.02
C LYS A 83 -8.36 -7.77 -14.05
N ASP A 84 -7.66 -8.30 -13.05
CA ASP A 84 -8.24 -9.19 -12.04
C ASP A 84 -9.38 -8.51 -11.27
N GLY A 85 -9.18 -7.23 -10.92
CA GLY A 85 -10.22 -6.42 -10.31
C GLY A 85 -11.46 -6.34 -11.20
N ARG A 86 -11.30 -5.95 -12.47
CA ARG A 86 -12.41 -5.86 -13.42
C ARG A 86 -13.18 -7.18 -13.57
N ASP A 87 -12.47 -8.30 -13.71
CA ASP A 87 -13.08 -9.62 -13.89
C ASP A 87 -13.94 -10.04 -12.67
N ARG A 88 -13.72 -9.41 -11.51
CA ARG A 88 -14.38 -9.71 -10.23
C ARG A 88 -15.25 -8.56 -9.70
N ASN A 89 -15.46 -7.50 -10.47
CA ASN A 89 -16.11 -6.25 -10.01
C ASN A 89 -15.45 -5.65 -8.76
N LEU A 90 -14.12 -5.69 -8.71
CA LEU A 90 -13.27 -5.02 -7.75
C LEU A 90 -12.45 -3.94 -8.45
N GLU A 91 -11.93 -3.00 -7.68
CA GLU A 91 -11.03 -1.96 -8.15
C GLU A 91 -9.78 -1.90 -7.28
N ILE A 92 -8.72 -1.28 -7.80
CA ILE A 92 -7.56 -0.94 -6.98
C ILE A 92 -7.97 0.23 -6.10
N ILE A 93 -8.19 -0.05 -4.81
CA ILE A 93 -8.57 0.95 -3.81
C ILE A 93 -7.35 1.58 -3.13
N GLY A 94 -6.16 1.02 -3.36
CA GLY A 94 -4.95 1.50 -2.74
C GLY A 94 -3.70 0.69 -3.04
N ILE A 95 -2.60 1.15 -2.44
CA ILE A 95 -1.28 0.54 -2.48
C ILE A 95 -0.82 0.35 -1.04
N TYR A 96 -0.07 -0.71 -0.77
CA TYR A 96 0.68 -0.82 0.47
C TYR A 96 2.17 -0.95 0.18
N HIS A 97 2.99 -0.47 1.10
CA HIS A 97 4.43 -0.66 1.08
C HIS A 97 4.99 -0.69 2.51
N SER A 98 6.28 -0.99 2.63
CA SER A 98 6.97 -1.02 3.93
C SER A 98 8.13 -0.04 3.98
N HIS A 99 8.39 0.52 5.16
CA HIS A 99 9.57 1.32 5.47
C HIS A 99 10.53 0.54 6.37
N PRO A 100 11.66 0.03 5.84
CA PRO A 100 12.74 -0.57 6.62
C PRO A 100 13.38 0.44 7.58
N ASP A 101 13.43 0.07 8.85
CA ASP A 101 14.04 0.80 9.96
C ASP A 101 13.53 2.26 10.08
N CYS A 102 12.30 2.50 9.63
CA CYS A 102 11.63 3.81 9.62
C CYS A 102 10.16 3.70 10.02
N ALA A 103 9.59 4.82 10.47
CA ALA A 103 8.20 4.86 10.91
C ALA A 103 7.22 4.67 9.75
N ALA A 104 6.00 4.21 10.07
CA ALA A 104 4.88 4.05 9.15
C ALA A 104 4.24 5.39 8.76
N VAL A 105 5.06 6.35 8.33
CA VAL A 105 4.67 7.71 7.94
C VAL A 105 5.17 7.94 6.51
N PRO A 106 4.33 8.47 5.60
CA PRO A 106 4.72 8.72 4.22
C PRO A 106 5.83 9.77 4.15
N SER A 107 6.72 9.60 3.18
CA SER A 107 7.72 10.59 2.80
C SER A 107 7.18 11.57 1.75
N GLU A 108 7.92 12.65 1.49
CA GLU A 108 7.60 13.57 0.40
C GLU A 108 7.66 12.88 -0.98
N CYS A 109 8.53 11.88 -1.13
CA CYS A 109 8.62 11.07 -2.35
C CYS A 109 7.30 10.32 -2.59
N ASP A 110 6.75 9.68 -1.55
CA ASP A 110 5.45 9.01 -1.61
C ASP A 110 4.35 10.00 -2.00
N ARG A 111 4.37 11.20 -1.44
CA ARG A 111 3.37 12.25 -1.72
C ARG A 111 3.37 12.67 -3.18
N THR A 112 4.54 12.79 -3.80
CA THR A 112 4.66 13.18 -5.22
C THR A 112 4.18 12.10 -6.20
N LEU A 113 4.22 10.83 -5.79
CA LEU A 113 3.82 9.69 -6.62
C LEU A 113 2.40 9.19 -6.30
N ALA A 114 1.76 9.74 -5.27
CA ALA A 114 0.49 9.27 -4.78
C ALA A 114 -0.71 9.82 -5.58
N TRP A 115 -1.75 8.99 -5.69
CA TRP A 115 -3.01 9.28 -6.34
C TRP A 115 -4.07 9.61 -5.29
N PRO A 116 -4.85 10.71 -5.47
CA PRO A 116 -5.82 11.16 -4.47
C PRO A 116 -6.89 10.15 -4.06
N GLN A 117 -7.23 9.20 -4.94
CA GLN A 117 -8.31 8.24 -4.72
C GLN A 117 -7.85 7.00 -3.92
N TYR A 118 -6.53 6.81 -3.77
CA TYR A 118 -5.97 5.61 -3.19
C TYR A 118 -5.74 5.74 -1.70
N SER A 119 -5.86 4.60 -1.02
CA SER A 119 -5.32 4.41 0.33
C SER A 119 -3.87 3.95 0.24
N TYR A 120 -3.06 4.44 1.17
CA TYR A 120 -1.64 4.11 1.30
C TYR A 120 -1.41 3.47 2.65
N ILE A 121 -1.34 2.13 2.68
CA ILE A 121 -1.00 1.40 3.89
C ILE A 121 0.51 1.29 3.99
N ILE A 122 1.09 1.84 5.06
CA ILE A 122 2.53 1.82 5.30
C ILE A 122 2.82 0.94 6.51
N VAL A 123 3.75 0.01 6.34
CA VAL A 123 4.23 -0.88 7.40
C VAL A 123 5.62 -0.48 7.85
N SER A 124 5.80 -0.17 9.13
CA SER A 124 7.12 -0.01 9.73
C SER A 124 7.72 -1.39 9.99
N VAL A 125 8.89 -1.68 9.41
CA VAL A 125 9.61 -2.93 9.63
C VAL A 125 10.96 -2.62 10.24
N ARG A 126 11.20 -3.03 11.49
CA ARG A 126 12.50 -2.86 12.16
C ARG A 126 13.17 -4.20 12.35
N GLN A 127 14.40 -4.33 11.87
CA GLN A 127 15.18 -5.58 12.01
C GLN A 127 14.40 -6.82 11.55
N GLY A 128 13.63 -6.71 10.46
CA GLY A 128 12.80 -7.80 9.93
C GLY A 128 11.47 -8.06 10.67
N CYS A 129 11.12 -7.27 11.68
CA CYS A 129 9.87 -7.39 12.43
C CYS A 129 8.92 -6.22 12.12
N SER A 130 7.67 -6.50 11.75
CA SER A 130 6.65 -5.45 11.57
C SER A 130 6.21 -4.87 12.91
N GLU A 131 6.45 -3.58 13.16
CA GLU A 131 6.10 -2.90 14.42
C GLU A 131 4.78 -2.13 14.33
N ASP A 132 4.64 -1.28 13.31
CA ASP A 132 3.50 -0.37 13.16
C ASP A 132 2.91 -0.51 11.75
N LEU A 133 1.61 -0.27 11.62
CA LEU A 133 0.88 -0.28 10.35
C LEU A 133 -0.17 0.82 10.39
N ARG A 134 -0.11 1.74 9.43
CA ARG A 134 -1.02 2.88 9.32
C ARG A 134 -1.53 3.03 7.90
N SER A 135 -2.75 3.55 7.76
CA SER A 135 -3.30 3.95 6.46
C SER A 135 -3.29 5.46 6.32
N TRP A 136 -3.05 5.92 5.10
CA TRP A 136 -2.98 7.33 4.73
C TRP A 136 -3.77 7.56 3.45
N THR A 137 -4.39 8.72 3.33
CA THR A 137 -5.04 9.16 2.09
C THR A 137 -4.70 10.63 1.83
N LEU A 138 -4.81 11.07 0.59
CA LEU A 138 -4.57 12.47 0.24
C LEU A 138 -5.85 13.28 0.39
N ASP A 139 -5.74 14.49 0.93
CA ASP A 139 -6.81 15.48 0.88
C ASP A 139 -6.86 16.23 -0.46
N SER A 140 -7.78 17.19 -0.58
CA SER A 140 -7.94 18.02 -1.78
C SER A 140 -6.69 18.86 -2.11
N ASP A 141 -5.86 19.14 -1.12
CA ASP A 141 -4.63 19.92 -1.24
C ASP A 141 -3.41 19.01 -1.44
N SER A 142 -3.63 17.71 -1.67
CA SER A 142 -2.58 16.69 -1.86
C SER A 142 -1.65 16.53 -0.65
N ASN A 143 -2.19 16.71 0.57
CA ASN A 143 -1.51 16.38 1.81
C ASN A 143 -2.00 15.05 2.37
N PHE A 144 -1.09 14.26 2.94
CA PHE A 144 -1.47 13.02 3.59
C PHE A 144 -2.20 13.27 4.90
N GLN A 145 -3.37 12.65 5.02
CA GLN A 145 -4.16 12.57 6.23
C GLN A 145 -4.20 11.12 6.70
N ALA A 146 -4.16 10.92 8.01
CA ALA A 146 -4.33 9.59 8.59
C ALA A 146 -5.73 9.07 8.24
N GLU A 147 -5.79 7.88 7.66
CA GLU A 147 -7.03 7.19 7.31
C GLU A 147 -7.32 6.13 8.39
N GLU A 148 -8.55 6.10 8.88
CA GLU A 148 -8.95 5.15 9.92
C GLU A 148 -9.02 3.74 9.36
N ILE A 149 -8.40 2.78 10.07
CA ILE A 149 -8.48 1.36 9.74
C ILE A 149 -9.61 0.74 10.57
N LEU A 150 -10.64 0.25 9.88
CA LEU A 150 -11.75 -0.48 10.47
C LEU A 150 -11.47 -1.98 10.34
N THR A 151 -11.16 -2.64 11.45
CA THR A 151 -11.01 -4.10 11.44
C THR A 151 -12.38 -4.75 11.32
N VAL A 152 -12.60 -5.49 10.24
CA VAL A 152 -13.82 -6.26 10.03
C VAL A 152 -13.53 -7.75 10.22
N GLU A 153 -14.43 -8.45 10.91
CA GLU A 153 -14.38 -9.91 10.91
C GLU A 153 -14.56 -10.41 9.47
N PRO A 154 -13.90 -11.51 9.07
CA PRO A 154 -14.10 -12.11 7.76
C PRO A 154 -15.57 -12.51 7.64
N THR A 155 -16.38 -11.59 7.12
CA THR A 155 -17.79 -11.82 6.90
C THR A 155 -17.83 -12.85 5.79
N GLN A 156 -18.31 -14.05 6.13
CA GLN A 156 -18.60 -15.12 5.18
C GLN A 156 -19.35 -14.49 4.01
N ILE A 157 -18.68 -14.33 2.86
CA ILE A 157 -19.35 -14.00 1.61
C ILE A 157 -20.24 -15.23 1.35
N GLN A 158 -21.50 -15.12 1.75
CA GLN A 158 -22.48 -16.18 1.57
C GLN A 158 -22.70 -16.36 0.07
N LYS A 159 -22.24 -17.53 -0.39
CA LYS A 159 -22.73 -18.38 -1.49
C LYS A 159 -23.24 -17.73 -2.77
#